data_AF-A0A3B8K5F2-F1
#
_entry.id   AF-A0A3B8K5F2-F1
#
_cell.length_a   1.000
_cell.length_b   1.000
_cell.length_c   1.000
_cell.angle_alpha   90.00
_cell.angle_beta   90.00
_cell.angle_gamma   90.00
#
_symmetry.space_group_name_H-M   'P 1'
#
loop_
_entity.id
_entity.type
_entity.pdbx_description
1 polymer ?
#
loop_
_entity_poly.entity_id
_entity_poly.type
_entity_poly.pdbx_seq_one_letter_code
_entity_poly.pdbx_strand_id
1 'polypeptide(L)'
;MEVIYEYIRRVNERGKAMIIISHQMDSIFALCKRLLVLNYGDLIADDTPENVKNDPVVIEAYLGTTEDRSGTGQRDDETRPADG
;
A
#
# COMPACT_ATOMS: atom_id res chain seq x y z
N MET A 1 -4.29 13.87 12.94
CA MET A 1 -5.07 13.04 11.99
C MET A 1 -6.45 12.69 12.54
N GLU A 2 -6.58 12.33 13.82
CA GLU A 2 -7.84 11.88 14.45
C GLU A 2 -9.07 12.80 14.20
N VAL A 3 -8.89 14.12 14.28
CA VAL A 3 -9.97 15.11 14.02
C VAL A 3 -10.56 15.00 12.60
N ILE A 4 -9.72 14.73 11.59
CA ILE A 4 -10.16 14.63 10.19
C ILE A 4 -10.99 13.36 9.99
N TYR A 5 -10.60 12.26 10.63
CA TYR A 5 -11.28 10.97 10.50
C TYR A 5 -12.67 11.02 11.13
N GLU A 6 -12.78 11.66 12.29
CA GLU A 6 -14.06 11.90 12.96
C GLU A 6 -14.99 12.76 12.10
N TYR A 7 -14.47 13.78 11.42
CA TYR A 7 -15.30 14.58 10.51
C TYR A 7 -15.78 13.78 9.30
N ILE A 8 -14.89 12.99 8.69
CA ILE A 8 -15.22 12.09 7.56
C ILE A 8 -16.34 11.13 7.96
N ARG A 9 -16.22 10.49 9.13
CA ARG A 9 -17.23 9.58 9.68
C ARG A 9 -18.58 10.27 9.87
N ARG A 10 -18.61 11.41 10.55
CA ARG A 10 -19.84 12.18 10.78
C ARG A 10 -20.55 12.58 9.50
N VAL A 11 -19.80 12.92 8.46
CA VAL A 11 -20.40 13.29 7.17
C VAL A 11 -20.88 12.05 6.41
N ASN A 12 -20.16 10.92 6.48
CA ASN A 12 -20.65 9.65 5.92
C ASN A 12 -21.92 9.16 6.61
N GLU A 13 -22.01 9.27 7.93
CA GLU A 13 -23.21 8.93 8.74
C GLU A 13 -24.44 9.77 8.35
N ARG A 14 -24.24 10.97 7.81
CA ARG A 14 -25.31 11.80 7.24
C ARG A 14 -25.74 11.37 5.83
N GLY A 15 -25.32 10.18 5.40
CA GLY A 15 -25.68 9.58 4.10
C GLY A 15 -24.92 10.15 2.91
N LYS A 16 -23.78 10.82 3.13
CA LYS A 16 -22.95 11.34 2.03
C LYS A 16 -21.95 10.28 1.56
N ALA A 17 -21.95 10.02 0.26
CA ALA A 17 -20.90 9.24 -0.38
C ALA A 17 -19.57 10.00 -0.34
N MET A 18 -18.47 9.28 -0.12
CA MET A 18 -17.12 9.83 -0.10
C MET A 18 -16.18 8.95 -0.91
N ILE A 19 -15.22 9.61 -1.57
CA ILE A 19 -14.09 8.98 -2.23
C ILE A 19 -12.83 9.48 -1.52
N ILE A 20 -12.03 8.54 -1.03
CA ILE A 20 -10.78 8.84 -0.33
C ILE A 20 -9.64 8.29 -1.17
N ILE A 21 -8.65 9.13 -1.45
CA ILE A 21 -7.41 8.73 -2.12
C ILE A 21 -6.29 8.97 -1.12
N SER A 22 -5.60 7.91 -0.71
CA SER A 22 -4.50 7.97 0.24
C SER A 22 -3.53 6.82 -0.01
N HIS A 23 -2.25 7.04 0.30
CA HIS A 23 -1.22 6.00 0.36
C HIS A 23 -1.02 5.44 1.78
N GLN A 24 -1.64 6.06 2.79
CA GLN A 24 -1.58 5.61 4.18
C GLN A 24 -2.61 4.51 4.42
N MET A 25 -2.14 3.27 4.53
CA MET A 25 -2.99 2.09 4.66
C MET A 25 -3.83 2.09 5.95
N ASP A 26 -3.30 2.60 7.06
CA ASP A 26 -4.06 2.73 8.32
C ASP A 26 -5.32 3.57 8.15
N SER A 27 -5.22 4.67 7.40
CA SER A 27 -6.34 5.57 7.10
C SER A 27 -7.37 4.91 6.22
N ILE A 28 -6.90 4.20 5.19
CA ILE A 28 -7.74 3.48 4.22
C ILE A 28 -8.55 2.40 4.94
N PHE A 29 -7.89 1.56 5.73
CA PHE A 29 -8.53 0.47 6.47
C PHE A 29 -9.45 0.97 7.59
N ALA A 30 -9.14 2.12 8.22
CA ALA A 30 -9.97 2.67 9.30
C ALA A 30 -11.25 3.41 8.83
N LEU A 31 -11.30 3.85 7.57
CA LEU A 31 -12.37 4.73 7.06
C LEU A 31 -13.19 4.14 5.93
N CYS A 32 -12.60 3.28 5.10
CA CYS A 32 -13.25 2.79 3.88
C CYS A 32 -13.96 1.46 4.13
N LYS A 33 -15.12 1.28 3.51
CA LYS A 33 -15.89 0.01 3.55
C LYS A 33 -15.64 -0.86 2.31
N ARG A 34 -15.10 -0.27 1.26
CA ARG A 34 -14.80 -0.85 -0.05
C ARG A 34 -13.56 -0.15 -0.60
N LEU A 35 -12.65 -0.89 -1.19
CA LEU A 35 -11.39 -0.42 -1.77
C LEU A 35 -11.37 -0.78 -3.25
N LEU A 36 -10.91 0.17 -4.05
CA LEU A 36 -10.58 -0.04 -5.45
C LEU A 36 -9.07 0.12 -5.59
N VAL A 37 -8.40 -0.89 -6.15
CA VAL A 37 -6.95 -0.88 -6.35
C VAL A 37 -6.66 -0.83 -7.84
N LEU A 38 -5.87 0.16 -8.25
CA LEU A 38 -5.45 0.36 -9.62
C LEU A 38 -3.95 0.08 -9.75
N ASN A 39 -3.56 -0.73 -10.72
CA ASN A 39 -2.16 -0.93 -11.10
C ASN A 39 -1.99 -0.59 -12.59
N TYR A 40 -1.08 0.34 -12.91
CA TYR A 40 -0.88 0.84 -14.28
C TYR A 40 -2.15 1.27 -15.04
N GLY A 41 -3.17 1.73 -14.32
CA GLY A 41 -4.45 2.16 -14.89
C GLY A 41 -5.51 1.05 -14.98
N ASP A 42 -5.14 -0.20 -14.70
CA ASP A 42 -6.06 -1.33 -14.65
C ASP A 42 -6.58 -1.55 -13.23
N LEU A 43 -7.89 -1.82 -13.12
CA LEU A 43 -8.52 -2.18 -11.85
C LEU A 43 -8.18 -3.63 -11.52
N ILE A 44 -7.38 -3.83 -10.48
CA ILE A 44 -6.90 -5.15 -10.05
C ILE A 44 -7.68 -5.71 -8.86
N ALA A 45 -8.32 -4.86 -8.05
CA ALA A 45 -9.19 -5.29 -6.96
C ALA A 45 -10.33 -4.30 -6.70
N ASP A 46 -11.48 -4.83 -6.29
CA ASP A 46 -12.68 -4.09 -5.96
C ASP A 46 -13.46 -4.84 -4.87
N ASP A 47 -13.05 -4.67 -3.62
CA ASP A 47 -13.54 -5.50 -2.52
C ASP A 47 -13.40 -4.78 -1.15
N THR A 48 -13.76 -5.46 -0.07
CA THR A 48 -13.57 -5.00 1.30
C THR A 48 -12.09 -4.82 1.64
N PRO A 49 -11.77 -3.93 2.61
CA PRO A 49 -10.41 -3.79 3.13
C PRO A 49 -9.73 -5.11 3.53
N GLU A 50 -10.49 -6.02 4.13
CA GLU A 50 -9.99 -7.31 4.59
C GLU A 50 -9.57 -8.21 3.43
N ASN A 51 -10.41 -8.31 2.39
CA ASN A 51 -10.09 -9.10 1.21
C ASN A 51 -8.92 -8.50 0.44
N VAL A 52 -8.93 -7.18 0.21
CA VAL A 52 -7.86 -6.48 -0.54
C VAL A 52 -6.51 -6.60 0.15
N LYS A 53 -6.46 -6.56 1.49
CA LYS A 53 -5.21 -6.73 2.25
C LYS A 53 -4.60 -8.12 2.06
N ASN A 54 -5.43 -9.14 1.83
CA ASN A 54 -5.01 -10.53 1.69
C ASN A 54 -4.92 -10.97 0.22
N ASP A 55 -5.22 -10.09 -0.73
CA ASP A 55 -5.20 -10.39 -2.15
C ASP A 55 -3.73 -10.47 -2.66
N PRO A 56 -3.27 -11.64 -3.13
CA PRO A 56 -1.90 -11.80 -3.63
C PRO A 56 -1.53 -10.83 -4.75
N VAL A 57 -2.46 -10.51 -5.65
CA VAL A 57 -2.24 -9.61 -6.78
C VAL A 57 -2.02 -8.18 -6.28
N VAL A 58 -2.79 -7.76 -5.26
CA VAL A 58 -2.62 -6.45 -4.62
C VAL A 58 -1.31 -6.38 -3.85
N ILE A 59 -0.97 -7.45 -3.12
CA ILE A 59 0.29 -7.52 -2.35
C ILE A 59 1.49 -7.38 -3.29
N GLU A 60 1.52 -8.16 -4.37
CA GLU A 60 2.59 -8.11 -5.38
C GLU A 60 2.69 -6.72 -6.04
N ALA A 61 1.56 -6.12 -6.42
CA ALA A 61 1.54 -4.85 -7.13
C ALA A 61 1.86 -3.63 -6.26
N TYR A 62 1.51 -3.64 -4.97
CA TYR A 62 1.46 -2.42 -4.14
C TYR A 62 2.22 -2.50 -2.82
N LEU A 63 2.29 -3.69 -2.20
CA LEU A 63 2.95 -3.87 -0.91
C LEU A 63 4.38 -4.38 -1.06
N GLY A 64 4.68 -5.03 -2.18
CA GLY A 64 5.91 -5.77 -2.38
C GLY A 64 5.97 -6.98 -1.44
N THR A 65 6.65 -8.05 -1.85
CA THR A 65 6.94 -9.14 -0.94
C THR A 65 7.76 -8.57 0.22
N THR A 66 7.31 -8.75 1.45
CA THR A 66 7.99 -8.22 2.66
C THR A 66 9.38 -8.85 2.89
N GLU A 67 9.90 -9.60 1.90
CA GLU A 67 11.20 -10.25 1.88
C GLU A 67 12.33 -9.41 1.27
N ASP A 68 12.09 -8.15 0.87
CA ASP A 68 13.16 -7.26 0.38
C ASP A 68 13.75 -6.34 1.48
N ARG A 69 13.97 -6.87 2.69
CA ARG A 69 14.81 -6.24 3.72
C ARG A 69 15.83 -7.16 4.40
N SER A 70 16.34 -8.16 3.68
CA SER A 70 17.54 -8.89 4.10
C SER A 70 18.28 -9.48 2.89
N GLY A 71 19.18 -8.67 2.33
CA GLY A 71 20.10 -9.07 1.25
C GLY A 71 21.32 -8.16 1.25
N THR A 72 22.31 -8.52 2.06
CA THR A 72 23.66 -7.95 2.14
C THR A 72 24.30 -7.74 0.77
N GLY A 73 24.46 -6.47 0.36
CA GLY A 73 25.41 -6.07 -0.68
C GLY A 73 26.82 -5.98 -0.10
N GLN A 74 27.40 -7.11 0.26
CA GLN A 74 28.84 -7.22 0.50
C GLN A 74 29.52 -7.07 -0.87
N ARG A 75 30.17 -5.92 -1.11
CA ARG A 75 31.07 -5.77 -2.26
C ARG A 75 32.43 -6.31 -1.86
N ASP A 76 32.62 -7.61 -2.06
CA ASP A 76 33.95 -8.18 -2.14
C ASP A 76 34.48 -7.87 -3.55
N ASP A 77 35.09 -6.68 -3.72
CA ASP A 77 35.93 -6.38 -4.88
C ASP A 77 37.38 -6.63 -4.47
N GLU A 78 37.75 -7.91 -4.53
CA GLU A 78 39.11 -8.38 -4.30
C GLU A 78 39.95 -8.22 -5.58
N THR A 79 40.96 -7.36 -5.46
CA THR A 79 42.23 -7.36 -6.17
C THR A 79 42.24 -6.95 -7.65
N ARG A 80 42.53 -5.66 -7.88
CA ARG A 80 43.17 -5.20 -9.12
C ARG A 80 44.68 -5.46 -9.03
N PRO A 81 45.29 -6.28 -9.91
CA PRO A 81 46.75 -6.36 -9.95
C PRO A 81 47.31 -5.00 -10.37
N ALA A 82 48.30 -4.52 -9.61
CA ALA A 82 49.12 -3.40 -10.00
C ALA A 82 49.96 -3.82 -11.21
N ASP A 83 49.65 -3.22 -12.36
CA ASP A 83 50.53 -3.26 -13.52
C ASP A 83 51.83 -2.51 -13.20
N GLY A 84 52.94 -3.03 -13.73
CA GLY A 84 54.31 -2.66 -13.35
C GLY A 84 54.84 -1.36 -13.93
#